data_AF-U2R917-F1
#
_entry.id   AF-U2R917-F1
#
_cell.length_a   1.000
_cell.length_b   1.000
_cell.length_c   1.000
_cell.angle_alpha   90.00
_cell.angle_beta   90.00
_cell.angle_gamma   90.00
#
_symmetry.space_group_name_H-M   'P 1'
#
loop_
_entity.id
_entity.type
_entity.pdbx_description
1 polymer ?
#
loop_
_entity_poly.entity_id
_entity_poly.type
_entity_poly.pdbx_seq_one_letter_code
_entity_poly.pdbx_strand_id
1 'polypeptide(L)'
;MKKLFLIAMLCLTFTIPAKADFWKKLKNAVTGTGSSSSSSNSSGKTGGTRGYIRTDNRGNKEIVNPFDKNDFRAEDSVYSDERTSIYRHKDLKGTATKVNYIECRLKPGGFLEWVGKESYYGYVKFPVYKIIGKVPISGCFSRDKSGKEKEINDDLYLDHNLAMYIWDNQLTVTTLAMKNGKAENGYIPWFDSTNPEAEIFINGKKFN
;
A
#
# COMPACT_ATOMS: atom_id res chain seq x y z
N MET A 1 11.67 43.58 -36.95
CA MET A 1 10.70 42.97 -36.01
C MET A 1 11.18 41.55 -35.72
N LYS A 2 11.18 40.96 -34.54
CA LYS A 2 11.00 41.38 -33.14
C LYS A 2 11.33 40.09 -32.33
N LYS A 3 12.17 40.23 -31.29
CA LYS A 3 12.23 39.38 -30.08
C LYS A 3 12.85 37.97 -30.19
N LEU A 4 14.16 37.91 -29.95
CA LEU A 4 14.79 36.76 -29.28
C LEU A 4 14.21 36.65 -27.86
N PHE A 5 13.54 35.54 -27.54
CA PHE A 5 13.09 35.26 -26.18
C PHE A 5 14.29 34.77 -25.34
N LEU A 6 14.78 35.66 -24.50
CA LEU A 6 15.78 35.41 -23.48
C LEU A 6 15.05 34.71 -22.32
N ILE A 7 15.15 33.38 -22.24
CA ILE A 7 14.68 32.63 -21.05
C ILE A 7 15.73 32.88 -19.97
N ALA A 8 15.55 33.95 -19.22
CA ALA A 8 16.29 34.20 -17.99
C ALA A 8 15.91 33.10 -16.99
N MET A 9 16.89 32.22 -16.71
CA MET A 9 16.85 31.27 -15.62
C MET A 9 16.84 32.07 -14.31
N LEU A 10 15.65 32.36 -13.83
CA LEU A 10 15.42 33.04 -12.56
C LEU A 10 15.69 32.02 -11.45
N CYS A 11 16.96 31.85 -11.07
CA CYS A 11 17.36 31.19 -9.83
C CYS A 11 16.90 32.06 -8.64
N LEU A 12 15.61 31.96 -8.31
CA LEU A 12 15.06 32.43 -7.05
C LEU A 12 15.53 31.48 -5.96
N THR A 13 16.69 31.77 -5.37
CA THR A 13 17.11 31.23 -4.08
C THR A 13 16.25 31.86 -2.98
N PHE A 14 15.01 31.38 -2.86
CA PHE A 14 14.19 31.66 -1.69
C PHE A 14 14.64 30.77 -0.54
N THR A 15 15.48 31.30 0.34
CA THR A 15 15.60 30.79 1.71
C THR A 15 14.35 31.22 2.50
N ILE A 16 13.27 30.46 2.36
CA ILE A 16 12.07 30.60 3.19
C ILE A 16 12.08 29.45 4.20
N PRO A 17 11.90 29.70 5.52
CA PRO A 17 11.55 28.63 6.44
C PRO A 17 10.11 28.22 6.11
N ALA A 18 9.96 27.34 5.14
CA ALA A 18 8.66 26.90 4.67
C ALA A 18 8.02 26.04 5.78
N LYS A 19 7.11 26.66 6.55
CA LYS A 19 6.19 25.95 7.45
C LYS A 19 5.55 24.80 6.68
N ALA A 20 5.47 23.62 7.30
CA ALA A 20 4.98 22.37 6.72
C ALA A 20 3.65 22.50 5.92
N ASP A 21 2.82 23.49 6.27
CA ASP A 21 1.60 23.85 5.56
C ASP A 21 1.79 24.21 4.09
N PHE A 22 2.92 24.83 3.71
CA PHE A 22 3.17 25.20 2.31
C PHE A 22 3.35 23.96 1.43
N TRP A 23 4.13 22.99 1.89
CA TRP A 23 4.31 21.71 1.20
C TRP A 23 3.03 20.88 1.16
N LYS A 24 2.22 20.93 2.22
CA LYS A 24 0.91 20.25 2.27
C LYS A 24 -0.06 20.84 1.25
N LYS A 25 -0.11 22.16 1.11
CA LYS A 25 -0.94 22.86 0.11
C LYS A 25 -0.45 22.61 -1.31
N LEU A 26 0.87 22.61 -1.54
CA LEU A 26 1.45 22.30 -2.84
C LEU A 26 1.15 20.86 -3.27
N LYS A 27 1.28 19.88 -2.36
CA LYS A 27 0.97 18.46 -2.63
C LYS A 27 -0.50 18.29 -3.02
N ASN A 28 -1.42 18.92 -2.28
CA ASN A 28 -2.86 18.83 -2.55
C ASN A 28 -3.28 19.54 -3.87
N ALA A 29 -2.59 20.62 -4.24
CA ALA A 29 -2.83 21.32 -5.50
C ALA A 29 -2.33 20.53 -6.73
N VAL A 30 -1.23 19.77 -6.57
CA VAL A 30 -0.65 18.93 -7.62
C VAL A 30 -1.40 17.61 -7.80
N THR A 31 -2.02 17.07 -6.75
CA THR A 31 -2.76 15.79 -6.82
C THR A 31 -4.26 15.92 -7.12
N GLY A 32 -4.75 17.13 -7.44
CA GLY A 32 -6.12 17.33 -7.92
C GLY A 32 -7.20 16.92 -6.92
N THR A 33 -7.51 17.78 -5.95
CA THR A 33 -8.76 17.65 -5.19
C THR A 33 -9.83 18.49 -5.86
N GLY A 34 -10.79 17.84 -6.53
CA GLY A 34 -12.01 18.50 -6.97
C GLY A 34 -12.80 18.99 -5.76
N SER A 35 -13.01 20.30 -5.69
CA SER A 35 -13.96 20.92 -4.76
C SER A 35 -15.40 20.54 -5.14
N SER A 36 -16.25 20.24 -4.14
CA SER A 36 -17.55 20.91 -3.91
C SER A 36 -18.28 20.38 -2.66
N SER A 37 -18.42 21.28 -1.66
CA SER A 37 -19.58 21.58 -0.77
C SER A 37 -20.55 20.51 -0.20
N SER A 38 -20.55 20.47 1.14
CA SER A 38 -21.63 20.56 2.15
C SER A 38 -22.81 19.56 2.29
N SER A 39 -22.87 19.02 3.52
CA SER A 39 -23.99 18.51 4.36
C SER A 39 -25.05 17.55 3.79
N SER A 40 -25.10 16.34 4.34
CA SER A 40 -26.25 15.85 5.16
C SER A 40 -26.01 14.42 5.66
N ASN A 41 -26.41 14.16 6.90
CA ASN A 41 -26.53 12.81 7.46
C ASN A 41 -27.66 12.08 6.71
N SER A 42 -27.34 10.97 6.05
CA SER A 42 -28.29 9.87 5.89
C SER A 42 -27.54 8.55 5.79
N SER A 43 -28.00 7.60 6.59
CA SER A 43 -27.59 6.21 6.64
C SER A 43 -27.83 5.51 5.31
N GLY A 44 -26.77 4.99 4.70
CA GLY A 44 -26.86 4.08 3.56
C GLY A 44 -25.69 4.25 2.61
N LYS A 45 -24.65 3.41 2.75
CA LYS A 45 -23.47 3.33 1.84
C LYS A 45 -22.95 4.69 1.32
N THR A 46 -22.29 5.44 2.18
CA THR A 46 -21.45 6.58 1.77
C THR A 46 -20.09 6.11 1.33
N GLY A 47 -19.77 6.28 0.05
CA GLY A 47 -18.38 6.30 -0.43
C GLY A 47 -17.92 4.96 -1.00
N GLY A 48 -16.99 5.03 -1.95
CA GLY A 48 -16.40 3.86 -2.59
C GLY A 48 -15.63 2.96 -1.62
N THR A 49 -14.82 2.06 -2.16
CA THR A 49 -14.06 1.06 -1.39
C THR A 49 -12.95 1.65 -0.52
N ARG A 50 -12.82 2.99 -0.48
CA ARG A 50 -11.68 3.69 0.14
C ARG A 50 -12.08 4.33 1.47
N GLY A 51 -11.15 4.31 2.42
CA GLY A 51 -11.30 4.99 3.70
C GLY A 51 -11.51 6.49 3.55
N TYR A 52 -12.04 7.10 4.61
CA TYR A 52 -12.33 8.53 4.66
C TYR A 52 -11.93 9.12 6.00
N ILE A 53 -11.67 10.42 6.01
CA ILE A 53 -11.31 11.13 7.25
C ILE A 53 -12.56 11.46 8.06
N ARG A 54 -12.50 11.14 9.35
CA ARG A 54 -13.41 11.63 10.40
C ARG A 54 -12.60 12.36 11.46
N THR A 55 -13.22 13.33 12.12
CA THR A 55 -12.68 13.92 13.34
C THR A 55 -13.43 13.38 14.53
N ASP A 56 -12.73 12.87 15.55
CA ASP A 56 -13.34 12.41 16.80
C ASP A 56 -13.81 13.60 17.66
N ASN A 57 -14.49 13.30 18.78
CA ASN A 57 -14.98 14.32 19.71
C ASN A 57 -13.86 15.09 20.43
N ARG A 58 -12.60 14.66 20.31
CA ARG A 58 -11.40 15.27 20.90
C ARG A 58 -10.61 16.09 19.87
N GLY A 59 -11.06 16.14 18.62
CA GLY A 59 -10.38 16.86 17.52
C GLY A 59 -9.31 16.05 16.80
N ASN A 60 -9.12 14.77 17.12
CA ASN A 60 -8.16 13.90 16.43
C ASN A 60 -8.73 13.43 15.09
N LYS A 61 -7.86 13.30 14.09
CA LYS A 61 -8.26 12.79 12.77
C LYS A 61 -8.05 11.29 12.67
N GLU A 62 -9.07 10.62 12.18
CA GLU A 62 -9.13 9.18 11.99
C GLU A 62 -9.39 8.88 10.53
N ILE A 63 -8.70 7.88 9.99
CA ILE A 63 -9.00 7.26 8.70
C ILE A 63 -9.89 6.07 8.99
N VAL A 64 -11.16 6.16 8.59
CA VAL A 64 -12.21 5.20 8.92
C VAL A 64 -12.34 4.16 7.81
N ASN A 65 -12.51 2.89 8.20
CA ASN A 65 -12.83 1.81 7.29
C ASN A 65 -14.21 2.06 6.66
N PRO A 66 -14.34 2.07 5.32
CA PRO A 66 -15.61 2.33 4.64
C PRO A 66 -16.66 1.23 4.86
N PHE A 67 -16.26 0.04 5.32
CA PHE A 67 -17.13 -1.10 5.58
C PHE A 67 -17.48 -1.26 7.06
N ASP A 68 -16.70 -0.68 7.97
CA ASP A 68 -16.97 -0.67 9.42
C ASP A 68 -16.51 0.64 10.07
N LYS A 69 -17.47 1.48 10.45
CA LYS A 69 -17.22 2.79 11.09
C LYS A 69 -16.51 2.72 12.45
N ASN A 70 -16.44 1.53 13.06
CA ASN A 70 -15.77 1.30 14.34
C ASN A 70 -14.33 0.83 14.15
N ASP A 71 -13.93 0.46 12.93
CA ASP A 71 -12.56 0.12 12.56
C ASP A 71 -11.89 1.33 11.90
N PHE A 72 -10.87 1.88 12.54
CA PHE A 72 -10.22 3.11 12.10
C PHE A 72 -8.75 3.14 12.51
N ARG A 73 -7.97 3.97 11.81
CA ARG A 73 -6.58 4.26 12.15
C ARG A 73 -6.40 5.75 12.40
N ALA A 74 -5.50 6.10 13.30
CA ALA A 74 -5.14 7.51 13.50
C ALA A 74 -4.40 8.04 12.26
N GLU A 75 -4.73 9.26 11.81
CA GLU A 75 -4.13 9.88 10.62
C GLU A 75 -2.67 10.29 10.86
N ASP A 76 -2.30 10.60 12.09
CA ASP A 76 -0.94 11.01 12.46
C ASP A 76 0.12 9.92 12.18
N SER A 77 -0.29 8.65 12.26
CA SER A 77 0.55 7.47 12.02
C SER A 77 0.94 7.29 10.56
N VAL A 78 0.22 7.94 9.63
CA VAL A 78 0.46 7.83 8.18
C VAL A 78 1.89 8.24 7.84
N TYR A 79 2.40 9.31 8.46
CA TYR A 79 3.69 9.87 8.09
C TYR A 79 4.87 8.95 8.45
N SER A 80 4.83 8.35 9.65
CA SER A 80 5.85 7.36 10.06
C SER A 80 5.79 6.11 9.21
N ASP A 81 4.59 5.67 8.84
CA ASP A 81 4.37 4.44 8.06
C ASP A 81 4.77 4.65 6.58
N GLU A 82 4.45 5.81 6.00
CA GLU A 82 4.88 6.20 4.64
C GLU A 82 6.40 6.16 4.54
N ARG A 83 7.09 6.77 5.50
CA ARG A 83 8.55 6.78 5.56
C ARG A 83 9.12 5.37 5.66
N THR A 84 8.57 4.55 6.55
CA THR A 84 9.00 3.15 6.74
C THR A 84 8.80 2.32 5.47
N SER A 85 7.65 2.48 4.81
CA SER A 85 7.34 1.82 3.54
C SER A 85 8.30 2.22 2.43
N ILE A 86 8.65 3.51 2.31
CA ILE A 86 9.61 4.00 1.31
C ILE A 86 10.99 3.35 1.50
N TYR A 87 11.50 3.31 2.74
CA TYR A 87 12.79 2.66 3.03
C TYR A 87 12.73 1.17 2.72
N ARG A 88 11.67 0.48 3.16
CA ARG A 88 11.47 -0.95 2.89
C ARG A 88 11.45 -1.24 1.39
N HIS A 89 10.73 -0.44 0.61
CA HIS A 89 10.66 -0.61 -0.84
C HIS A 89 12.02 -0.45 -1.52
N LYS A 90 12.82 0.52 -1.07
CA LYS A 90 14.18 0.73 -1.56
C LYS A 90 15.06 -0.49 -1.26
N ASP A 91 14.99 -1.00 -0.03
CA ASP A 91 15.76 -2.18 0.38
C ASP A 91 15.34 -3.41 -0.41
N LEU A 92 14.04 -3.68 -0.52
CA LEU A 92 13.49 -4.78 -1.31
C LEU A 92 13.95 -4.74 -2.77
N LYS A 93 13.99 -3.55 -3.39
CA LYS A 93 14.52 -3.40 -4.75
C LYS A 93 16.00 -3.74 -4.85
N GLY A 94 16.80 -3.38 -3.85
CA GLY A 94 18.25 -3.51 -3.88
C GLY A 94 18.79 -4.87 -3.40
N THR A 95 18.13 -5.49 -2.42
CA THR A 95 18.69 -6.63 -1.67
C THR A 95 17.81 -7.88 -1.66
N ALA A 96 16.56 -7.81 -2.13
CA ALA A 96 15.70 -8.99 -2.15
C ALA A 96 16.26 -10.07 -3.10
N THR A 97 16.25 -11.30 -2.61
CA THR A 97 16.81 -12.46 -3.29
C THR A 97 15.78 -13.02 -4.28
N LYS A 98 16.21 -13.37 -5.50
CA LYS A 98 15.35 -14.05 -6.47
C LYS A 98 14.97 -15.45 -5.97
N VAL A 99 13.71 -15.81 -6.14
CA VAL A 99 13.16 -17.11 -5.73
C VAL A 99 12.34 -17.72 -6.87
N ASN A 100 12.39 -19.04 -7.00
CA ASN A 100 11.72 -19.74 -8.10
C ASN A 100 10.21 -19.79 -7.89
N TYR A 101 9.76 -20.26 -6.73
CA TYR A 101 8.35 -20.33 -6.37
C TYR A 101 8.17 -20.06 -4.89
N ILE A 102 7.13 -19.30 -4.55
CA ILE A 102 6.63 -19.14 -3.18
C ILE A 102 5.11 -19.32 -3.19
N GLU A 103 4.57 -19.95 -2.16
CA GLU A 103 3.15 -20.03 -1.87
C GLU A 103 2.89 -19.77 -0.38
N CYS A 104 2.01 -18.83 -0.10
CA CYS A 104 1.51 -18.52 1.24
C CYS A 104 0.07 -18.98 1.37
N ARG A 105 -0.22 -19.67 2.48
CA ARG A 105 -1.57 -20.02 2.90
C ARG A 105 -2.08 -18.97 3.87
N LEU A 106 -3.28 -18.48 3.64
CA LEU A 106 -3.83 -17.32 4.33
C LEU A 106 -5.12 -17.71 5.05
N LYS A 107 -5.37 -17.11 6.22
CA LYS A 107 -6.64 -17.25 6.93
C LYS A 107 -7.66 -16.30 6.29
N PRO A 108 -8.75 -16.83 5.72
CA PRO A 108 -9.82 -16.02 5.13
C PRO A 108 -10.37 -15.01 6.13
N GLY A 109 -10.76 -13.82 5.65
CA GLY A 109 -11.22 -12.71 6.50
C GLY A 109 -10.08 -11.97 7.19
N GLY A 110 -9.24 -12.67 7.96
CA GLY A 110 -8.10 -12.07 8.65
C GLY A 110 -7.12 -11.41 7.68
N PHE A 111 -6.77 -12.06 6.57
CA PHE A 111 -5.88 -11.45 5.59
C PHE A 111 -6.44 -10.15 4.97
N LEU A 112 -7.74 -10.13 4.62
CA LEU A 112 -8.38 -8.94 4.04
C LEU A 112 -8.43 -7.77 5.04
N GLU A 113 -8.71 -8.06 6.31
CA GLU A 113 -8.69 -7.08 7.40
C GLU A 113 -7.31 -6.40 7.50
N TRP A 114 -6.23 -7.20 7.49
CA TRP A 114 -4.87 -6.67 7.55
C TRP A 114 -4.47 -5.90 6.30
N VAL A 115 -4.86 -6.34 5.10
CA VAL A 115 -4.66 -5.55 3.88
C VAL A 115 -5.36 -4.19 4.00
N GLY A 116 -6.59 -4.16 4.53
CA GLY A 116 -7.30 -2.94 4.85
C GLY A 116 -6.52 -2.05 5.80
N LYS A 117 -6.19 -2.54 6.99
CA LYS A 117 -5.49 -1.76 8.03
C LYS A 117 -4.14 -1.21 7.55
N GLU A 118 -3.31 -2.05 6.94
CA GLU A 118 -1.97 -1.65 6.50
C GLU A 118 -2.02 -0.66 5.33
N SER A 119 -3.06 -0.74 4.49
CA SER A 119 -3.30 0.23 3.43
C SER A 119 -4.06 1.48 3.86
N TYR A 120 -4.37 1.62 5.15
CA TYR A 120 -5.29 2.66 5.65
C TYR A 120 -6.61 2.68 4.86
N TYR A 121 -7.14 1.48 4.60
CA TYR A 121 -8.34 1.22 3.82
C TYR A 121 -8.26 1.82 2.41
N GLY A 122 -7.04 1.87 1.84
CA GLY A 122 -6.77 2.49 0.55
C GLY A 122 -6.85 4.02 0.53
N TYR A 123 -6.93 4.69 1.69
CA TYR A 123 -6.94 6.15 1.77
C TYR A 123 -5.58 6.75 1.38
N VAL A 124 -4.48 6.03 1.67
CA VAL A 124 -3.11 6.45 1.34
C VAL A 124 -2.41 5.45 0.45
N LYS A 125 -1.55 5.97 -0.43
CA LYS A 125 -0.73 5.18 -1.34
C LYS A 125 0.67 5.04 -0.78
N PHE A 126 1.02 3.83 -0.36
CA PHE A 126 2.40 3.46 -0.04
C PHE A 126 2.96 2.54 -1.11
N PRO A 127 4.29 2.54 -1.33
CA PRO A 127 4.90 1.66 -2.32
C PRO A 127 4.82 0.18 -1.95
N VAL A 128 4.88 -0.14 -0.65
CA VAL A 128 4.82 -1.52 -0.14
C VAL A 128 4.08 -1.58 1.19
N TYR A 129 3.26 -2.60 1.38
CA TYR A 129 2.56 -2.88 2.63
C TYR A 129 3.12 -4.15 3.24
N LYS A 130 3.50 -4.10 4.53
CA LYS A 130 3.93 -5.29 5.27
C LYS A 130 2.72 -5.89 5.98
N ILE A 131 2.36 -7.11 5.63
CA ILE A 131 1.34 -7.87 6.35
C ILE A 131 2.06 -8.73 7.37
N ILE A 132 1.86 -8.43 8.66
CA ILE A 132 2.56 -9.09 9.76
C ILE A 132 1.70 -10.21 10.33
N GLY A 133 2.31 -11.38 10.50
CA GLY A 133 1.97 -12.31 11.57
C GLY A 133 1.13 -13.53 11.20
N LYS A 134 1.19 -14.48 12.15
CA LYS A 134 0.48 -15.77 12.17
C LYS A 134 -1.05 -15.67 12.20
N VAL A 135 -1.60 -14.47 12.40
CA VAL A 135 -3.05 -14.25 12.44
C VAL A 135 -3.61 -14.32 11.02
N PRO A 136 -3.19 -13.47 10.07
CA PRO A 136 -3.62 -13.56 8.68
C PRO A 136 -2.92 -14.67 7.88
N ILE A 137 -1.72 -15.11 8.28
CA ILE A 137 -0.88 -16.03 7.51
C ILE A 137 -0.76 -17.36 8.27
N SER A 138 -1.13 -18.46 7.62
CA SER A 138 -0.99 -19.82 8.17
C SER A 138 0.39 -20.42 7.90
N GLY A 139 1.14 -19.85 6.97
CA GLY A 139 2.52 -20.22 6.65
C GLY A 139 2.84 -20.00 5.17
N CYS A 140 4.12 -19.76 4.88
CA CYS A 140 4.64 -19.64 3.52
C CYS A 140 5.75 -20.65 3.25
N PHE A 141 5.73 -21.20 2.03
CA PHE A 141 6.71 -22.17 1.56
C PHE A 141 7.35 -21.70 0.26
N SER A 142 8.64 -21.93 0.13
CA SER A 142 9.38 -21.79 -1.12
C SER A 142 9.62 -23.15 -1.76
N ARG A 143 9.68 -23.19 -3.09
CA ARG A 143 10.18 -24.35 -3.84
C ARG A 143 11.31 -23.92 -4.77
N ASP A 144 12.41 -24.66 -4.73
CA ASP A 144 13.52 -24.46 -5.67
C ASP A 144 13.23 -25.10 -7.04
N LYS A 145 14.21 -25.07 -7.95
CA LYS A 145 14.06 -25.66 -9.31
C LYS A 145 13.94 -27.19 -9.30
N SER A 146 14.41 -27.85 -8.25
CA SER A 146 14.28 -29.31 -8.08
C SER A 146 12.92 -29.72 -7.51
N GLY A 147 12.11 -28.74 -7.09
CA GLY A 147 10.81 -28.97 -6.45
C GLY A 147 10.90 -29.18 -4.95
N LYS A 148 12.10 -29.06 -4.35
CA LYS A 148 12.28 -29.20 -2.90
C LYS A 148 11.61 -28.03 -2.18
N GLU A 149 10.73 -28.37 -1.24
CA GLU A 149 9.96 -27.41 -0.45
C GLU A 149 10.71 -27.03 0.84
N LYS A 150 10.62 -25.75 1.22
CA LYS A 150 11.13 -25.21 2.48
C LYS A 150 10.19 -24.14 3.01
N GLU A 151 9.81 -24.23 4.28
CA GLU A 151 9.08 -23.18 5.00
C GLU A 151 9.98 -21.95 5.23
N ILE A 152 9.45 -20.74 5.01
CA ILE A 152 10.27 -19.53 4.94
C ILE A 152 9.85 -18.38 5.86
N ASN A 153 8.55 -18.12 6.08
CA ASN A 153 8.10 -17.09 7.02
C ASN A 153 6.57 -17.06 7.22
N ASP A 154 6.13 -16.24 8.19
CA ASP A 154 4.75 -15.89 8.51
C ASP A 154 4.40 -14.42 8.19
N ASP A 155 5.33 -13.65 7.61
CA ASP A 155 5.11 -12.29 7.12
C ASP A 155 5.15 -12.25 5.58
N LEU A 156 4.56 -11.23 4.97
CA LEU A 156 4.75 -10.94 3.53
C LEU A 156 4.65 -9.45 3.22
N TYR A 157 5.16 -9.07 2.05
CA TYR A 157 5.02 -7.74 1.47
C TYR A 157 4.12 -7.77 0.23
N LEU A 158 3.23 -6.79 0.12
CA LEU A 158 2.42 -6.54 -1.08
C LEU A 158 2.81 -5.19 -1.67
N ASP A 159 2.97 -5.10 -2.99
CA ASP A 159 2.96 -3.80 -3.65
C ASP A 159 1.56 -3.15 -3.57
N HIS A 160 1.52 -1.87 -3.94
CA HIS A 160 0.29 -1.10 -3.89
C HIS A 160 -0.85 -1.70 -4.73
N ASN A 161 -0.60 -2.01 -5.99
CA ASN A 161 -1.64 -2.39 -6.95
C ASN A 161 -2.28 -3.71 -6.53
N LEU A 162 -1.48 -4.69 -6.13
CA LEU A 162 -1.97 -5.97 -5.64
C LEU A 162 -2.80 -5.81 -4.36
N ALA A 163 -2.32 -5.04 -3.39
CA ALA A 163 -3.06 -4.77 -2.16
C ALA A 163 -4.40 -4.06 -2.45
N MET A 164 -4.39 -3.09 -3.36
CA MET A 164 -5.61 -2.35 -3.72
C MET A 164 -6.59 -3.24 -4.47
N TYR A 165 -6.12 -4.12 -5.35
CA TYR A 165 -6.98 -5.07 -6.02
C TYR A 165 -7.70 -6.00 -5.03
N ILE A 166 -6.97 -6.52 -4.04
CA ILE A 166 -7.55 -7.36 -2.98
C ILE A 166 -8.56 -6.56 -2.15
N TRP A 167 -8.20 -5.35 -1.74
CA TRP A 167 -9.05 -4.51 -0.91
C TRP A 167 -10.30 -4.02 -1.65
N ASP A 168 -10.16 -3.41 -2.83
CA ASP A 168 -11.28 -2.82 -3.56
C ASP A 168 -12.33 -3.87 -3.95
N ASN A 169 -11.87 -5.07 -4.28
CA ASN A 169 -12.76 -6.17 -4.66
C ASN A 169 -13.18 -7.04 -3.47
N GLN A 170 -12.76 -6.69 -2.24
CA GLN A 170 -13.06 -7.43 -1.01
C GLN A 170 -12.77 -8.94 -1.14
N LEU A 171 -11.63 -9.26 -1.74
CA LEU A 171 -11.33 -10.64 -2.13
C LEU A 171 -11.07 -11.51 -0.90
N THR A 172 -11.72 -12.68 -0.88
CA THR A 172 -11.37 -13.75 0.05
C THR A 172 -10.16 -14.49 -0.49
N VAL A 173 -8.97 -14.12 -0.03
CA VAL A 173 -7.71 -14.76 -0.43
C VAL A 173 -7.36 -15.88 0.56
N THR A 174 -7.31 -17.12 0.06
CA THR A 174 -6.88 -18.31 0.81
C THR A 174 -5.44 -18.70 0.47
N THR A 175 -5.01 -18.42 -0.76
CA THR A 175 -3.63 -18.64 -1.19
C THR A 175 -3.13 -17.48 -2.03
N LEU A 176 -1.87 -17.09 -1.78
CA LEU A 176 -1.13 -16.15 -2.60
C LEU A 176 0.18 -16.81 -3.00
N ALA A 177 0.42 -16.95 -4.29
CA ALA A 177 1.61 -17.59 -4.82
C ALA A 177 2.31 -16.72 -5.85
N MET A 178 3.61 -16.93 -6.01
CA MET A 178 4.36 -16.29 -7.07
C MET A 178 5.43 -17.21 -7.66
N LYS A 179 5.67 -17.04 -8.97
CA LYS A 179 6.80 -17.63 -9.69
C LYS A 179 7.80 -16.54 -10.04
N ASN A 180 9.09 -16.88 -10.06
CA ASN A 180 10.19 -15.96 -10.43
C ASN A 180 10.16 -14.63 -9.63
N GLY A 181 9.71 -14.72 -8.38
CA GLY A 181 9.53 -13.56 -7.50
C GLY A 181 10.80 -13.18 -6.76
N LYS A 182 10.61 -12.38 -5.71
CA LYS A 182 11.68 -11.97 -4.80
C LYS A 182 11.26 -12.13 -3.34
N ALA A 183 12.22 -12.34 -2.46
CA ALA A 183 12.00 -12.38 -1.02
C ALA A 183 13.13 -11.64 -0.26
N GLU A 184 12.77 -10.89 0.78
CA GLU A 184 13.73 -10.25 1.68
C GLU A 184 14.54 -11.34 2.38
N ASN A 185 15.87 -11.30 2.23
CA ASN A 185 16.81 -12.31 2.72
C ASN A 185 16.48 -13.76 2.27
N GLY A 186 15.66 -13.93 1.23
CA GLY A 186 15.15 -15.25 0.81
C GLY A 186 14.06 -15.84 1.71
N TYR A 187 13.55 -15.09 2.69
CA TYR A 187 12.60 -15.58 3.70
C TYR A 187 11.24 -14.89 3.65
N ILE A 188 11.19 -13.55 3.60
CA ILE A 188 9.91 -12.82 3.61
C ILE A 188 9.49 -12.54 2.16
N PRO A 189 8.41 -13.15 1.65
CA PRO A 189 7.97 -12.97 0.28
C PRO A 189 7.63 -11.52 -0.03
N TRP A 190 8.04 -11.04 -1.19
CA TRP A 190 7.59 -9.77 -1.74
C TRP A 190 6.83 -9.98 -3.04
N PHE A 191 5.52 -9.86 -2.94
CA PHE A 191 4.60 -9.93 -4.06
C PHE A 191 4.57 -8.56 -4.75
N ASP A 192 5.49 -8.38 -5.69
CA ASP A 192 5.60 -7.19 -6.54
C ASP A 192 4.96 -7.43 -7.90
N SER A 193 3.73 -6.98 -8.07
CA SER A 193 3.00 -7.07 -9.33
C SER A 193 3.55 -6.17 -10.43
N THR A 194 4.52 -5.31 -10.12
CA THR A 194 5.21 -4.47 -11.11
C THR A 194 6.48 -5.13 -11.63
N ASN A 195 6.91 -6.26 -11.04
CA ASN A 195 8.04 -7.04 -11.53
C ASN A 195 7.63 -7.85 -12.77
N PRO A 196 8.16 -7.54 -13.97
CA PRO A 196 7.75 -8.20 -15.21
C PRO A 196 8.21 -9.67 -15.29
N GLU A 197 9.19 -10.07 -14.49
CA GLU A 197 9.63 -11.47 -14.43
C GLU A 197 8.70 -12.34 -13.56
N ALA A 198 7.98 -11.72 -12.62
CA ALA A 198 7.18 -12.43 -11.64
C ALA A 198 5.77 -12.70 -12.16
N GLU A 199 5.26 -13.90 -11.87
CA GLU A 199 3.84 -14.21 -12.04
C GLU A 199 3.22 -14.37 -10.66
N ILE A 200 2.15 -13.63 -10.38
CA ILE A 200 1.43 -13.71 -9.10
C ILE A 200 0.11 -14.44 -9.31
N PHE A 201 -0.28 -15.26 -8.35
CA PHE A 201 -1.51 -16.03 -8.36
C PHE A 201 -2.30 -15.80 -7.07
N ILE A 202 -3.57 -15.43 -7.22
CA ILE A 202 -4.55 -15.32 -6.12
C ILE A 202 -5.48 -16.51 -6.23
N ASN A 203 -5.52 -17.37 -5.20
CA ASN A 203 -6.34 -18.59 -5.21
C ASN A 203 -6.13 -19.46 -6.46
N GLY A 204 -4.88 -19.57 -6.92
CA GLY A 204 -4.49 -20.30 -8.13
C GLY A 204 -4.79 -19.62 -9.47
N LYS A 205 -5.47 -18.46 -9.47
CA LYS A 205 -5.71 -17.67 -10.68
C LYS A 205 -4.63 -16.62 -10.85
N LYS A 206 -4.07 -16.52 -12.06
CA LYS A 206 -3.04 -15.50 -12.37
C LYS A 206 -3.63 -14.09 -12.17
N PHE A 207 -2.91 -13.27 -11.42
CA PHE A 207 -3.15 -11.84 -11.30
C PHE A 207 -2.58 -11.14 -12.54
N ASN A 208 -3.42 -10.34 -13.20
CA ASN A 208 -3.08 -9.61 -14.43
C ASN A 208 -2.97 -8.11 -14.14
#